data_AF-A0AA40YR11-F1
#
_entry.id   AF-A0AA40YR11-F1
#
_cell.length_a   1.000
_cell.length_b   1.000
_cell.length_c   1.000
_cell.angle_alpha   90.00
_cell.angle_beta   90.00
_cell.angle_gamma   90.00
#
_symmetry.space_group_name_H-M   'P 1'
#
loop_
_entity.id
_entity.type
_entity.pdbx_description
1 polymer ?
#
loop_
_entity_poly.entity_id
_entity_poly.type
_entity_poly.pdbx_seq_one_letter_code
_entity_poly.pdbx_strand_id
1 'polypeptide(L)'
;MKRSSPGGMMTRQAGRTAGPPGVPPNAHPPALAGQVLTTRVGLRMPARMAYDEWERAGHQLAGVLDSSSWWLGDWLVYGKDHYTDRYQRGIRAAGLSYQTLRNYAWVTRRFDLARRRPALSFQHHAELASVRTEEQDRWLDRAEEARWTTKQLRAALRACRQDRRRPRTPAEPSGRLEVPGSRLRRWHEAAEQLGVDFETWVTATLDSAAASALKDAQDPGRPVAVTA
;
A
#
# COMPACT_ATOMS: atom_id res chain seq x y z
N MET A 1 34.34 -82.30 -16.42
CA MET A 1 34.09 -83.18 -15.25
C MET A 1 34.71 -82.54 -14.01
N LYS A 2 34.00 -82.67 -12.90
CA LYS A 2 34.31 -82.15 -11.55
C LYS A 2 35.73 -82.49 -11.08
N ARG A 3 36.34 -81.61 -10.28
CA ARG A 3 36.62 -81.79 -8.84
C ARG A 3 37.62 -80.73 -8.36
N SER A 4 37.29 -80.06 -7.26
CA SER A 4 38.23 -79.77 -6.16
C SER A 4 37.52 -78.98 -5.05
N SER A 5 37.34 -79.67 -3.92
CA SER A 5 37.33 -79.17 -2.54
C SER A 5 38.17 -80.19 -1.75
N PRO A 6 38.99 -79.81 -0.74
CA PRO A 6 38.53 -79.40 0.60
C PRO A 6 39.31 -78.15 1.11
N GLY A 7 38.92 -77.35 2.11
CA GLY A 7 38.44 -77.61 3.47
C GLY A 7 39.57 -77.30 4.47
N GLY A 8 39.46 -76.24 5.31
CA GLY A 8 40.42 -76.02 6.42
C GLY A 8 40.55 -74.60 7.00
N MET A 9 39.68 -74.25 7.95
CA MET A 9 39.86 -73.49 9.21
C MET A 9 40.85 -72.30 9.38
N MET A 10 40.25 -71.17 9.79
CA MET A 10 40.64 -70.21 10.84
C MET A 10 42.03 -69.55 10.82
N THR A 11 42.05 -68.23 10.55
CA THR A 11 42.70 -67.26 11.44
C THR A 11 42.05 -65.89 11.33
N ARG A 12 41.61 -65.36 12.48
CA ARG A 12 41.16 -63.97 12.66
C ARG A 12 42.35 -63.03 12.44
N GLN A 13 42.14 -61.96 11.67
CA GLN A 13 42.81 -60.70 11.97
C GLN A 13 41.92 -59.52 11.57
N ALA A 14 41.53 -58.75 12.58
CA ALA A 14 40.89 -57.46 12.43
C ALA A 14 41.95 -56.45 11.96
N GLY A 15 41.64 -55.69 10.90
CA GLY A 15 42.54 -54.70 10.32
C GLY A 15 41.78 -53.60 9.58
N ARG A 16 41.21 -52.68 10.37
CA ARG A 16 40.97 -51.25 10.07
C ARG A 16 40.58 -50.88 8.63
N THR A 17 39.27 -50.71 8.40
CA THR A 17 38.75 -49.84 7.33
C THR A 17 38.97 -48.37 7.71
N ALA A 18 39.67 -47.64 6.86
CA ALA A 18 39.77 -46.19 6.93
C ALA A 18 38.41 -45.57 6.56
N GLY A 19 37.75 -44.95 7.53
CA GLY A 19 36.59 -44.10 7.28
C GLY A 19 37.00 -42.77 6.62
N PRO A 20 36.07 -42.07 5.93
CA PRO A 20 36.35 -40.78 5.32
C PRO A 20 36.75 -39.76 6.39
N PRO A 21 37.60 -38.76 6.07
CA PRO A 21 38.05 -37.78 7.04
C PRO A 21 36.83 -37.02 7.59
N GLY A 22 36.61 -37.17 8.90
CA GLY A 22 35.56 -36.48 9.62
C GLY A 22 35.77 -34.97 9.51
N VAL A 23 34.72 -34.27 9.08
CA VAL A 23 34.60 -32.83 9.26
C VAL A 23 34.69 -32.57 10.78
N PRO A 24 35.60 -31.71 11.26
CA PRO A 24 35.72 -31.45 12.69
C PRO A 24 34.39 -30.85 13.20
N PRO A 25 33.83 -31.34 14.33
CA PRO A 25 32.53 -30.89 14.84
C PRO A 25 32.56 -29.49 15.47
N ASN A 26 33.60 -28.69 15.19
CA ASN A 26 33.70 -27.33 15.71
C ASN A 26 34.42 -26.37 14.76
N ALA A 27 34.11 -26.45 13.47
CA ALA A 27 34.31 -25.30 12.59
C ALA A 27 33.22 -24.28 12.92
N HIS A 28 33.45 -23.47 13.96
CA HIS A 28 32.77 -22.18 14.04
C HIS A 28 33.04 -21.47 12.71
N PRO A 29 32.00 -21.05 11.95
CA PRO A 29 32.23 -20.19 10.81
C PRO A 29 33.07 -19.01 11.31
N PRO A 30 34.13 -18.59 10.58
CA PRO A 30 34.92 -17.45 10.99
C PRO A 30 33.94 -16.34 11.32
N ALA A 31 34.03 -15.81 12.54
CA ALA A 31 33.17 -14.74 12.98
C ALA A 31 33.16 -13.69 11.87
N LEU A 32 31.99 -13.48 11.25
CA LEU A 32 31.71 -12.30 10.44
C LEU A 32 31.72 -11.13 11.42
N ALA A 33 32.91 -10.79 11.89
CA ALA A 33 33.16 -9.75 12.86
C ALA A 33 32.80 -8.42 12.17
N GLY A 34 31.72 -7.81 12.63
CA GLY A 34 31.39 -6.42 12.30
C GLY A 34 30.14 -6.18 11.45
N GLN A 35 29.38 -7.20 11.05
CA GLN A 35 28.19 -6.97 10.20
C GLN A 35 26.87 -7.14 10.94
N VAL A 36 25.96 -6.18 10.71
CA VAL A 36 24.56 -6.27 11.09
C VAL A 36 23.88 -7.31 10.21
N LEU A 37 23.27 -8.34 10.81
CA LEU A 37 22.59 -9.40 10.06
C LEU A 37 21.08 -9.30 10.23
N THR A 38 20.38 -9.01 9.14
CA THR A 38 18.91 -9.05 9.07
C THR A 38 18.43 -10.49 8.92
N THR A 39 17.53 -10.94 9.79
CA THR A 39 16.82 -12.21 9.68
C THR A 39 15.32 -11.97 9.50
N ARG A 40 14.54 -13.01 9.19
CA ARG A 40 13.07 -12.88 9.07
C ARG A 40 12.41 -12.31 10.33
N VAL A 41 12.96 -12.58 11.52
CA VAL A 41 12.32 -12.29 12.81
C VAL A 41 13.10 -11.30 13.67
N GLY A 42 14.17 -10.71 13.16
CA GLY A 42 14.96 -9.76 13.94
C GLY A 42 16.32 -9.44 13.36
N LEU A 43 17.01 -8.54 14.05
CA LEU A 43 18.32 -8.03 13.71
C LEU A 43 19.36 -8.57 14.68
N ARG A 44 20.43 -9.18 14.17
CA ARG A 44 21.57 -9.60 15.00
C ARG A 44 22.67 -8.55 14.89
N MET A 45 22.98 -7.93 16.02
CA MET A 45 24.07 -6.96 16.15
C MET A 45 25.34 -7.64 16.68
N PRO A 46 26.54 -7.23 16.23
CA PRO A 46 27.80 -7.61 16.86
C PRO A 46 27.83 -7.20 18.35
N ALA A 47 28.56 -7.97 19.17
CA ALA A 47 28.65 -7.72 20.61
C ALA A 47 29.32 -6.38 20.97
N ARG A 48 30.18 -5.87 20.09
CA ARG A 48 30.78 -4.53 20.17
C ARG A 48 30.63 -3.89 18.80
N MET A 49 29.89 -2.79 18.74
CA MET A 49 29.59 -2.04 17.54
C MET A 49 29.86 -0.56 17.83
N ALA A 50 30.52 0.12 16.91
CA ALA A 50 30.72 1.56 17.04
C ALA A 50 29.40 2.32 16.81
N TYR A 51 29.26 3.49 17.41
CA TYR A 51 28.04 4.31 17.27
C TYR A 51 27.75 4.63 15.79
N ASP A 52 28.75 5.07 15.03
CA ASP A 52 28.56 5.41 13.61
C ASP A 52 28.15 4.21 12.76
N GLU A 53 28.58 2.99 13.12
CA GLU A 53 28.14 1.76 12.45
C GLU A 53 26.67 1.43 12.77
N TRP A 54 26.29 1.58 14.04
CA TRP A 54 24.92 1.43 14.49
C TRP A 54 23.99 2.46 13.82
N GLU A 55 24.42 3.71 13.75
CA GLU A 55 23.69 4.80 13.10
C GLU A 55 23.52 4.54 11.60
N ARG A 56 24.60 4.17 10.88
CA ARG A 56 24.52 3.81 9.47
C ARG A 56 23.57 2.65 9.22
N ALA A 57 23.61 1.61 10.06
CA ALA A 57 22.69 0.49 9.95
C ALA A 57 21.23 0.92 10.18
N GLY A 58 20.98 1.81 11.13
CA GLY A 58 19.66 2.41 11.35
C GLY A 58 19.15 3.14 10.12
N HIS A 59 19.98 3.98 9.49
CA HIS A 59 19.64 4.68 8.25
C HIS A 59 19.34 3.71 7.09
N GLN A 60 20.14 2.65 6.94
CA GLN A 60 19.89 1.62 5.91
C GLN A 60 18.58 0.89 6.14
N LEU A 61 18.27 0.49 7.37
CA LEU A 61 17.00 -0.17 7.72
C LEU A 61 15.80 0.73 7.44
N ALA A 62 15.88 2.02 7.82
CA ALA A 62 14.85 2.99 7.51
C ALA A 62 14.65 3.16 5.99
N GLY A 63 15.75 3.22 5.23
CA GLY A 63 15.73 3.29 3.77
C GLY A 63 15.08 2.07 3.12
N VAL A 64 15.38 0.86 3.59
CA VAL A 64 14.74 -0.38 3.12
C VAL A 64 13.25 -0.38 3.44
N LEU A 65 12.86 0.02 4.66
CA LEU A 65 11.46 0.09 5.06
C LEU A 65 10.68 1.04 4.14
N ASP A 66 11.20 2.25 3.93
CA ASP A 66 10.54 3.25 3.08
C ASP A 66 10.49 2.83 1.60
N SER A 67 11.59 2.26 1.09
CA SER A 67 11.68 1.80 -0.29
C SER A 67 10.78 0.58 -0.58
N SER A 68 10.54 -0.27 0.42
CA SER A 68 9.74 -1.49 0.25
C SER A 68 8.31 -1.21 -0.24
N SER A 69 7.71 -0.09 0.17
CA SER A 69 6.40 0.35 -0.29
C SER A 69 6.39 0.68 -1.79
N TRP A 70 7.47 1.31 -2.29
CA TRP A 70 7.65 1.54 -3.73
C TRP A 70 7.83 0.24 -4.49
N TRP A 71 8.71 -0.67 -4.03
CA TRP A 71 8.95 -1.94 -4.71
C TRP A 71 7.69 -2.80 -4.83
N LEU A 72 6.90 -2.88 -3.75
CA LEU A 72 5.62 -3.59 -3.75
C LEU A 72 4.62 -2.91 -4.69
N GLY A 73 4.59 -1.58 -4.73
CA GLY A 73 3.75 -0.83 -5.64
C GLY A 73 4.12 -1.08 -7.11
N ASP A 74 5.40 -1.00 -7.45
CA ASP A 74 5.93 -1.25 -8.80
C ASP A 74 5.64 -2.69 -9.25
N TRP A 75 5.87 -3.67 -8.36
CA TRP A 75 5.56 -5.07 -8.59
C TRP A 75 4.07 -5.29 -8.88
N LEU A 76 3.17 -4.62 -8.15
CA LEU A 76 1.72 -4.70 -8.39
C LEU A 76 1.29 -4.04 -9.70
N VAL A 77 1.87 -2.88 -10.03
CA VAL A 77 1.59 -2.19 -11.29
C VAL A 77 1.99 -3.08 -12.46
N TYR A 78 3.23 -3.57 -12.46
CA TYR A 78 3.73 -4.51 -13.46
C TYR A 78 2.84 -5.75 -13.55
N GLY A 79 2.52 -6.37 -12.41
CA GLY A 79 1.74 -7.60 -12.38
C GLY A 79 0.33 -7.46 -12.94
N LYS A 80 -0.34 -6.31 -12.72
CA LYS A 80 -1.67 -6.06 -13.29
C LYS A 80 -1.64 -6.01 -14.81
N ASP A 81 -0.60 -5.41 -15.38
CA ASP A 81 -0.50 -5.18 -16.81
C ASP A 81 -0.04 -6.45 -17.57
N HIS A 82 0.66 -7.38 -16.89
CA HIS A 82 1.25 -8.57 -17.51
C HIS A 82 0.54 -9.89 -17.18
N TYR A 83 -0.24 -9.96 -16.11
CA TYR A 83 -0.76 -11.22 -15.60
C TYR A 83 -2.25 -11.17 -15.24
N THR A 84 -3.16 -11.17 -16.23
CA THR A 84 -4.63 -11.14 -16.01
C THR A 84 -5.11 -12.14 -14.95
N ASP A 85 -5.19 -13.43 -15.29
CA ASP A 85 -5.81 -14.44 -14.42
C ASP A 85 -4.94 -14.84 -13.22
N ARG A 86 -3.65 -14.53 -13.28
CA ARG A 86 -2.66 -14.91 -12.27
C ARG A 86 -2.36 -13.81 -11.26
N TYR A 87 -2.75 -12.56 -11.53
CA TYR A 87 -2.51 -11.41 -10.64
C TYR A 87 -3.06 -11.64 -9.24
N GLN A 88 -4.33 -12.07 -9.13
CA GLN A 88 -4.97 -12.34 -7.85
C GLN A 88 -4.31 -13.49 -7.08
N ARG A 89 -3.79 -14.51 -7.80
CA ARG A 89 -3.02 -15.59 -7.19
C ARG A 89 -1.67 -15.10 -6.67
N GLY A 90 -0.97 -14.25 -7.43
CA GLY A 90 0.30 -13.63 -7.02
C GLY A 90 0.14 -12.76 -5.77
N ILE A 91 -0.90 -11.94 -5.69
CA ILE A 91 -1.22 -11.13 -4.51
C ILE A 91 -1.44 -12.01 -3.27
N ARG A 92 -2.24 -13.07 -3.39
CA ARG A 92 -2.50 -13.99 -2.26
C ARG A 92 -1.22 -14.67 -1.79
N ALA A 93 -0.33 -15.06 -2.71
CA ALA A 93 0.95 -15.68 -2.37
C ALA A 93 1.91 -14.72 -1.65
N ALA A 94 1.82 -13.41 -1.89
CA ALA A 94 2.64 -12.41 -1.21
C ALA A 94 2.30 -12.23 0.28
N GLY A 95 1.11 -12.67 0.73
CA GLY A 95 0.76 -12.71 2.15
C GLY A 95 0.53 -11.34 2.82
N LEU A 96 0.42 -10.26 2.03
CA LEU A 96 0.15 -8.90 2.53
C LEU A 96 -1.33 -8.54 2.39
N SER A 97 -1.79 -7.58 3.21
CA SER A 97 -3.18 -7.12 3.16
C SER A 97 -3.51 -6.50 1.78
N TYR A 98 -4.66 -6.89 1.22
CA TYR A 98 -5.10 -6.37 -0.08
C TYR A 98 -5.25 -4.84 -0.07
N GLN A 99 -5.75 -4.27 1.03
CA GLN A 99 -5.94 -2.82 1.16
C GLN A 99 -4.60 -2.06 1.12
N THR A 100 -3.58 -2.58 1.81
CA THR A 100 -2.23 -1.99 1.79
C THR A 100 -1.64 -2.04 0.39
N LEU A 101 -1.72 -3.20 -0.28
CA LEU A 101 -1.21 -3.38 -1.64
C LEU A 101 -1.92 -2.45 -2.63
N ARG A 102 -3.25 -2.33 -2.54
CA ARG A 102 -4.02 -1.40 -3.37
C ARG A 102 -3.58 0.04 -3.17
N ASN A 103 -3.31 0.46 -1.93
CA ASN A 103 -2.79 1.80 -1.65
C ASN A 103 -1.41 2.02 -2.28
N TYR A 104 -0.50 1.05 -2.14
CA TYR A 104 0.84 1.14 -2.73
C TYR A 104 0.80 1.25 -4.24
N ALA A 105 0.00 0.41 -4.91
CA ALA A 105 -0.19 0.46 -6.35
C ALA A 105 -0.81 1.81 -6.79
N TRP A 106 -1.76 2.35 -6.02
CA TRP A 106 -2.38 3.63 -6.34
C TRP A 106 -1.39 4.80 -6.28
N VAL A 107 -0.58 4.91 -5.21
CA VAL A 107 0.45 5.95 -5.10
C VAL A 107 1.49 5.80 -6.21
N THR A 108 1.94 4.57 -6.46
CA THR A 108 2.93 4.24 -7.50
C THR A 108 2.49 4.71 -8.88
N ARG A 109 1.21 4.54 -9.24
CA ARG A 109 0.64 5.02 -10.51
C ARG A 109 0.52 6.54 -10.60
N ARG A 110 0.51 7.25 -9.48
CA ARG A 110 0.46 8.72 -9.44
C ARG A 110 1.84 9.35 -9.58
N PHE A 111 2.89 8.61 -9.24
CA PHE A 111 4.27 9.08 -9.24
C PHE A 111 5.15 8.09 -9.99
N ASP A 112 5.30 8.32 -11.30
CA ASP A 112 6.28 7.64 -12.13
C ASP A 112 7.69 7.80 -11.54
N LEU A 113 8.60 6.88 -11.87
CA LEU A 113 9.93 6.80 -11.27
C LEU A 113 10.68 8.15 -11.28
N ALA A 114 10.57 8.92 -12.36
CA ALA A 114 11.21 10.22 -12.52
C ALA A 114 10.63 11.34 -11.62
N ARG A 115 9.40 11.17 -11.12
CA ARG A 115 8.73 12.15 -10.23
C ARG A 115 8.92 11.82 -8.75
N ARG A 116 9.53 10.68 -8.40
CA ARG A 116 9.77 10.30 -7.00
C ARG A 116 10.99 11.07 -6.47
N ARG A 117 10.80 11.81 -5.37
CA ARG A 117 11.90 12.56 -4.73
C ARG A 117 12.61 11.66 -3.71
N PRO A 118 13.90 11.33 -3.88
CA PRO A 118 14.61 10.42 -2.97
C PRO A 118 14.78 10.99 -1.56
N ALA A 119 14.72 12.32 -1.41
CA ALA A 119 14.73 12.96 -0.10
C ALA A 119 13.39 12.87 0.65
N LEU A 120 12.31 12.44 -0.02
CA LEU A 120 10.97 12.36 0.54
C LEU A 120 10.49 10.91 0.63
N SER A 121 9.97 10.56 1.79
CA SER A 121 9.45 9.22 2.04
C SER A 121 8.25 8.85 1.16
N PHE A 122 7.96 7.56 1.01
CA PHE A 122 6.75 7.06 0.35
C PHE A 122 5.48 7.73 0.89
N GLN A 123 5.43 7.96 2.22
CA GLN A 123 4.27 8.58 2.85
C GLN A 123 4.04 10.03 2.40
N HIS A 124 5.10 10.81 2.10
CA HIS A 124 4.91 12.17 1.55
C HIS A 124 4.14 12.12 0.23
N HIS A 125 4.53 11.19 -0.64
CA HIS A 125 3.87 10.94 -1.90
C HIS A 125 2.44 10.44 -1.68
N ALA A 126 2.21 9.57 -0.70
CA ALA A 126 0.88 9.08 -0.35
C ALA A 126 -0.09 10.21 0.07
N GLU A 127 0.36 11.21 0.84
CA GLU A 127 -0.47 12.38 1.18
C GLU A 127 -0.88 13.19 -0.06
N LEU A 128 0.00 13.24 -1.05
CA LEU A 128 -0.17 14.01 -2.28
C LEU A 128 -0.84 13.24 -3.40
N ALA A 129 -0.96 11.92 -3.31
CA ALA A 129 -1.55 11.10 -4.36
C ALA A 129 -3.00 11.48 -4.69
N SER A 130 -3.74 12.06 -3.72
CA SER A 130 -5.10 12.60 -3.92
C SER A 130 -5.16 14.05 -4.40
N VAL A 131 -4.03 14.77 -4.35
CA VAL A 131 -3.91 16.15 -4.85
C VAL A 131 -3.84 16.13 -6.37
N ARG A 132 -4.32 17.20 -7.01
CA ARG A 132 -4.25 17.36 -8.48
C ARG A 132 -2.81 17.32 -8.96
N THR A 133 -2.56 16.68 -10.09
CA THR A 133 -1.21 16.42 -10.62
C THR A 133 -0.38 17.70 -10.73
N GLU A 134 -0.99 18.81 -11.15
CA GLU A 134 -0.32 20.10 -11.35
C GLU A 134 0.16 20.73 -10.04
N GLU A 135 -0.46 20.35 -8.91
CA GLU A 135 -0.08 20.84 -7.59
C GLU A 135 0.89 19.88 -6.87
N GLN A 136 0.93 18.60 -7.24
CA GLN A 136 1.76 17.60 -6.57
C GLN A 136 3.23 17.98 -6.58
N ASP A 137 3.79 18.31 -7.75
CA ASP A 137 5.22 18.62 -7.90
C ASP A 137 5.60 19.85 -7.06
N ARG A 138 4.76 20.90 -7.07
CA ARG A 138 4.96 22.09 -6.23
C ARG A 138 4.98 21.79 -4.74
N TRP A 139 4.18 20.82 -4.29
CA TRP A 139 4.17 20.39 -2.90
C TRP A 139 5.37 19.50 -2.55
N LEU A 140 5.80 18.64 -3.49
CA LEU A 140 7.02 17.85 -3.33
C LEU A 140 8.24 18.76 -3.23
N ASP A 141 8.40 19.72 -4.14
CA ASP A 141 9.53 20.65 -4.15
C ASP A 141 9.59 21.45 -2.84
N ARG A 142 8.45 22.00 -2.38
CA ARG A 142 8.38 22.69 -1.08
C ARG A 142 8.72 21.78 0.10
N ALA A 143 8.24 20.54 0.09
CA ALA A 143 8.52 19.61 1.17
C ALA A 143 10.00 19.23 1.22
N GLU A 144 10.64 19.07 0.06
CA GLU A 144 12.07 18.77 -0.06
C GLU A 144 12.94 19.96 0.36
N GLU A 145 12.67 21.15 -0.19
CA GLU A 145 13.40 22.39 0.13
C GLU A 145 13.33 22.74 1.61
N ALA A 146 12.13 22.68 2.19
CA ALA A 146 11.90 23.00 3.60
C ALA A 146 12.12 21.81 4.54
N ARG A 147 12.56 20.65 4.02
CA ARG A 147 12.78 19.39 4.75
C ARG A 147 11.62 19.04 5.67
N TRP A 148 10.41 19.14 5.14
CA TRP A 148 9.20 18.87 5.91
C TRP A 148 9.10 17.40 6.28
N THR A 149 8.61 17.17 7.49
CA THR A 149 8.02 15.89 7.87
C THR A 149 6.65 15.73 7.21
N THR A 150 6.17 14.49 7.13
CA THR A 150 4.83 14.20 6.60
C THR A 150 3.73 14.87 7.40
N LYS A 151 3.93 15.08 8.71
CA LYS A 151 3.02 15.83 9.57
C LYS A 151 2.94 17.31 9.19
N GLN A 152 4.08 17.95 8.89
CA GLN A 152 4.14 19.33 8.42
C GLN A 152 3.49 19.47 7.05
N LEU A 153 3.76 18.54 6.12
CA LEU A 153 3.08 18.50 4.81
C LEU A 153 1.55 18.41 4.97
N ARG A 154 1.04 17.49 5.81
CA ARG A 154 -0.40 17.40 6.11
C ARG A 154 -0.97 18.69 6.70
N ALA A 155 -0.23 19.35 7.58
CA ALA A 155 -0.65 20.62 8.17
C ALA A 155 -0.75 21.71 7.09
N ALA A 156 0.26 21.83 6.22
CA ALA A 156 0.28 22.80 5.14
C ALA A 156 -0.84 22.56 4.11
N LEU A 157 -1.09 21.29 3.73
CA LEU A 157 -2.21 20.93 2.86
C LEU A 157 -3.56 21.31 3.46
N ARG A 158 -3.75 21.09 4.77
CA ARG A 158 -4.99 21.48 5.47
C ARG A 158 -5.15 22.99 5.51
N ALA A 159 -4.10 23.74 5.82
CA ALA A 159 -4.12 25.20 5.82
C ALA A 159 -4.48 25.76 4.45
N CYS A 160 -3.87 25.25 3.37
CA CYS A 160 -4.19 25.68 2.00
C CYS A 160 -5.65 25.38 1.61
N ARG A 161 -6.20 24.22 2.02
CA ARG A 161 -7.62 23.89 1.80
C ARG A 161 -8.55 24.81 2.58
N GLN A 162 -8.19 25.18 3.81
CA GLN A 162 -8.97 26.12 4.62
C GLN A 162 -8.92 27.53 4.04
N ASP A 163 -7.76 27.97 3.55
CA ASP A 163 -7.61 29.29 2.92
C ASP A 163 -8.40 29.39 1.60
N ARG A 164 -8.45 28.30 0.82
CA ARG A 164 -9.33 28.20 -0.37
C ARG A 164 -10.82 28.14 -0.04
N ARG A 165 -11.17 27.60 1.13
CA ARG A 165 -12.56 27.56 1.63
C ARG A 165 -12.97 28.84 2.33
N ARG A 166 -12.00 29.65 2.80
CA ARG A 166 -12.26 30.97 3.35
C ARG A 166 -12.75 31.82 2.17
N PRO A 167 -13.98 32.34 2.20
CA PRO A 167 -14.55 33.00 1.05
C PRO A 167 -13.72 34.26 0.74
N ARG A 168 -12.96 34.22 -0.36
CA ARG A 168 -12.68 35.44 -1.12
C ARG A 168 -13.98 35.74 -1.86
N THR A 169 -14.90 36.44 -1.19
CA THR A 169 -16.31 36.68 -1.59
C THR A 169 -17.20 35.42 -1.44
N PRO A 170 -18.49 35.53 -1.04
CA PRO A 170 -19.33 34.36 -0.83
C PRO A 170 -19.70 33.74 -2.19
N ALA A 171 -19.02 32.65 -2.55
CA ALA A 171 -19.51 31.72 -3.57
C ALA A 171 -20.51 30.77 -2.90
N GLU A 172 -21.59 30.45 -3.61
CA GLU A 172 -22.73 29.67 -3.13
C GLU A 172 -22.32 28.37 -2.41
N PRO A 173 -23.08 27.95 -1.38
CA PRO A 173 -22.73 26.78 -0.60
C PRO A 173 -22.91 25.49 -1.41
N SER A 174 -21.82 24.94 -1.95
CA SER A 174 -21.79 23.55 -2.44
C SER A 174 -21.70 22.57 -1.28
N GLY A 175 -22.85 22.04 -0.83
CA GLY A 175 -22.93 20.97 0.16
C GLY A 175 -22.77 19.59 -0.48
N ARG A 176 -21.98 18.69 0.12
CA ARG A 176 -21.95 17.27 -0.25
C ARG A 176 -22.90 16.50 0.66
N LEU A 177 -23.92 15.86 0.08
CA LEU A 177 -24.85 14.99 0.79
C LEU A 177 -24.34 13.54 0.75
N GLU A 178 -24.05 12.96 1.92
CA GLU A 178 -23.71 11.53 2.02
C GLU A 178 -25.00 10.70 2.05
N VAL A 179 -25.19 9.86 1.03
CA VAL A 179 -26.39 9.01 0.89
C VAL A 179 -26.02 7.57 1.19
N PRO A 180 -26.73 6.87 2.10
CA PRO A 180 -26.51 5.44 2.34
C PRO A 180 -26.64 4.61 1.06
N GLY A 181 -25.72 3.67 0.83
CA GLY A 181 -25.65 2.90 -0.42
C GLY A 181 -26.92 2.11 -0.78
N SER A 182 -27.76 1.76 0.21
CA SER A 182 -29.07 1.13 -0.02
C SER A 182 -30.11 2.06 -0.65
N ARG A 183 -29.99 3.38 -0.43
CA ARG A 183 -30.83 4.38 -1.11
C ARG A 183 -30.29 4.69 -2.49
N LEU A 184 -28.96 4.78 -2.62
CA LEU A 184 -28.29 5.06 -3.88
C LEU A 184 -28.63 4.02 -4.95
N ARG A 185 -28.63 2.72 -4.60
CA ARG A 185 -29.02 1.64 -5.52
C ARG A 185 -30.45 1.79 -6.06
N ARG A 186 -31.42 2.07 -5.17
CA ARG A 186 -32.83 2.26 -5.56
C ARG A 186 -33.02 3.48 -6.47
N TRP A 187 -32.27 4.54 -6.25
CA TRP A 187 -32.31 5.73 -7.11
C TRP A 187 -31.69 5.45 -8.49
N HIS A 188 -30.64 4.62 -8.55
CA HIS A 188 -30.05 4.21 -9.81
C HIS A 188 -31.02 3.33 -10.62
N GLU A 189 -31.65 2.35 -9.99
CA GLU A 189 -32.68 1.49 -10.60
C GLU A 189 -33.85 2.32 -11.16
N ALA A 190 -34.30 3.35 -10.43
CA ALA A 190 -35.36 4.24 -10.89
C ALA A 190 -34.96 5.08 -12.12
N ALA A 191 -33.72 5.60 -12.15
CA ALA A 191 -33.21 6.36 -13.29
C ALA A 191 -33.06 5.47 -14.54
N GLU A 192 -32.53 4.25 -14.38
CA GLU A 192 -32.41 3.26 -15.46
C GLU A 192 -33.77 2.87 -16.04
N GLN A 193 -34.78 2.64 -15.18
CA GLN A 193 -36.11 2.25 -15.63
C GLN A 193 -36.85 3.36 -16.38
N LEU A 194 -36.50 4.62 -16.11
CA LEU A 194 -36.99 5.79 -16.84
C LEU A 194 -36.12 6.14 -18.06
N GLY A 195 -34.99 5.47 -18.25
CA GLY A 195 -34.06 5.71 -19.36
C GLY A 195 -33.35 7.07 -19.29
N VAL A 196 -33.25 7.66 -18.10
CA VAL A 196 -32.64 8.98 -17.87
C VAL A 196 -31.30 8.80 -17.15
N ASP A 197 -30.33 9.66 -17.47
CA ASP A 197 -29.08 9.73 -16.73
C ASP A 197 -29.33 9.98 -15.22
N PHE A 198 -28.56 9.29 -14.37
CA PHE A 198 -28.77 9.30 -12.93
C PHE A 198 -28.64 10.70 -12.31
N GLU A 199 -27.63 11.48 -12.71
CA GLU A 199 -27.42 12.84 -12.17
C GLU A 199 -28.54 13.78 -12.61
N THR A 200 -28.95 13.66 -13.86
CA THR A 200 -30.08 14.40 -14.44
C THR A 200 -31.39 14.07 -13.72
N TRP A 201 -31.65 12.79 -13.48
CA TRP A 201 -32.83 12.31 -12.78
C TRP A 201 -32.87 12.78 -11.32
N VAL A 202 -31.76 12.69 -10.58
CA VAL A 202 -31.68 13.15 -9.19
C VAL A 202 -31.96 14.65 -9.10
N THR A 203 -31.34 15.45 -9.96
CA THR A 203 -31.50 16.91 -9.95
C THR A 203 -32.94 17.30 -10.24
N ALA A 204 -33.54 16.77 -11.31
CA ALA A 204 -34.92 17.07 -11.69
C ALA A 204 -35.94 16.62 -10.62
N THR A 205 -35.69 15.49 -9.97
CA THR A 205 -36.55 14.98 -8.89
C THR A 205 -36.50 15.88 -7.66
N LEU A 206 -35.31 16.31 -7.25
CA LEU A 206 -35.13 17.22 -6.12
C LEU A 206 -35.72 18.60 -6.40
N ASP A 207 -35.53 19.13 -7.61
CA ASP A 207 -36.09 20.42 -8.03
C ASP A 207 -37.62 20.38 -8.05
N SER A 208 -38.22 19.30 -8.57
CA SER A 208 -39.68 19.13 -8.55
C SER A 208 -40.22 18.98 -7.13
N ALA A 209 -39.52 18.26 -6.24
CA ALA A 209 -39.91 18.12 -4.85
C ALA A 209 -39.83 19.46 -4.10
N ALA A 210 -38.76 20.24 -4.34
CA ALA A 210 -38.60 21.58 -3.78
C ALA A 210 -39.68 22.54 -4.29
N ALA A 211 -39.98 22.52 -5.59
CA ALA A 211 -41.02 23.35 -6.18
C ALA A 211 -42.42 23.03 -5.62
N SER A 212 -42.73 21.75 -5.41
CA SER A 212 -43.99 21.34 -4.76
C SER A 212 -44.04 21.80 -3.31
N ALA A 213 -42.98 21.58 -2.53
CA ALA A 213 -42.94 22.01 -1.13
C ALA A 213 -43.06 23.53 -0.95
N LEU A 214 -42.47 24.31 -1.87
CA LEU A 214 -42.58 25.77 -1.86
C LEU A 214 -43.98 26.25 -2.27
N LYS A 215 -44.66 25.56 -3.20
CA LYS A 215 -46.06 25.85 -3.55
C LYS A 215 -47.01 25.51 -2.40
N ASP A 216 -46.80 24.36 -1.75
CA ASP A 216 -47.60 23.93 -0.59
C ASP A 216 -47.42 24.89 0.60
N ALA A 217 -46.22 25.45 0.78
CA ALA A 217 -45.98 26.48 1.80
C ALA A 217 -46.66 27.83 1.50
N GLN A 218 -47.04 28.08 0.24
CA GLN A 218 -47.76 29.27 -0.20
C GLN A 218 -49.29 29.10 -0.20
N ASP A 219 -49.80 27.87 -0.09
CA ASP A 219 -51.23 27.55 -0.04
C ASP A 219 -51.55 26.62 1.16
N PRO A 220 -51.86 27.17 2.36
CA PRO A 220 -51.94 26.42 3.61
C PRO A 220 -53.15 25.47 3.73
N GLY A 221 -53.84 25.14 2.63
CA GLY A 221 -55.13 24.46 2.62
C GLY A 221 -55.17 22.99 2.22
N ARG A 222 -54.06 22.33 1.85
CA ARG A 222 -54.12 20.94 1.34
C ARG A 222 -53.30 19.94 2.18
N PRO A 223 -53.90 18.83 2.67
CA PRO A 223 -53.16 17.84 3.44
C PRO A 223 -52.17 17.08 2.56
N VAL A 224 -50.91 17.04 2.99
CA VAL A 224 -49.82 16.28 2.35
C VAL A 224 -50.08 14.78 2.55
N ALA A 225 -50.45 14.08 1.48
CA ALA A 225 -50.47 12.62 1.46
C ALA A 225 -49.04 12.12 1.23
N VAL A 226 -48.34 11.79 2.32
CA VAL A 226 -47.10 11.00 2.26
C VAL A 226 -47.49 9.54 2.15
N THR A 227 -47.39 8.96 0.95
CA THR A 227 -47.43 7.50 0.78
C THR A 227 -46.04 6.92 0.97
N ALA A 228 -45.99 5.88 1.80
CA ALA A 228 -44.81 5.15 2.29
C ALA A 228 -44.05 4.34 1.23
#